data_AF-A0A1F7N149-F1
#
_entry.id   AF-A0A1F7N149-F1
#
_cell.length_a   1.000
_cell.length_b   1.000
_cell.length_c   1.000
_cell.angle_alpha   90.00
_cell.angle_beta   90.00
_cell.angle_gamma   90.00
#
_symmetry.space_group_name_H-M   'P 1'
#
loop_
_entity.id
_entity.type
_entity.pdbx_description
1 polymer ?
#
loop_
_entity_poly.entity_id
_entity_poly.type
_entity_poly.pdbx_seq_one_letter_code
_entity_poly.pdbx_strand_id
1 'polypeptide(L)'
;MTRTARGKRARARPVKRWVRTVTTDSTAPPRGLFTKDGRTIARVLASRRVSPKGITSGFRMLLFFINRAGRGLTRARRAELLRAKTLMQAMIAEERRAGR
;
A
#
# COMPACT_ATOMS: atom_id res chain seq x y z
N MET A 1 -44.65 -28.81 41.30
CA MET A 1 -43.84 -29.14 40.11
C MET A 1 -44.25 -28.21 38.97
N THR A 2 -43.43 -27.23 38.57
CA THR A 2 -43.65 -26.46 37.34
C THR A 2 -42.31 -26.17 36.67
N ARG A 3 -42.11 -26.73 35.47
CA ARG A 3 -40.88 -26.65 34.69
C ARG A 3 -41.06 -25.64 33.56
N THR A 4 -40.40 -24.49 33.64
CA THR A 4 -40.46 -23.42 32.63
C THR A 4 -39.71 -23.84 31.36
N ALA A 5 -40.37 -23.77 30.20
CA ALA A 5 -39.80 -24.10 28.90
C ALA A 5 -38.78 -23.05 28.44
N ARG A 6 -37.55 -23.48 28.11
CA ARG A 6 -36.49 -22.63 27.56
C ARG A 6 -36.69 -22.44 26.05
N GLY A 7 -37.03 -21.23 25.63
CA GLY A 7 -37.18 -20.87 24.20
C GLY A 7 -35.87 -20.98 23.42
N LYS A 8 -35.95 -21.49 22.17
CA LYS A 8 -34.80 -21.60 21.25
C LYS A 8 -34.37 -20.21 20.77
N ARG A 9 -33.13 -19.80 21.05
CA ARG A 9 -32.53 -18.58 20.46
C ARG A 9 -32.32 -18.75 18.96
N ALA A 10 -32.76 -17.76 18.18
CA ALA A 10 -32.54 -17.71 16.74
C ALA A 10 -31.03 -17.68 16.40
N ARG A 11 -30.62 -18.45 15.38
CA ARG A 11 -29.22 -18.49 14.91
C ARG A 11 -28.83 -17.14 14.31
N ALA A 12 -27.70 -16.59 14.74
CA ALA A 12 -27.16 -15.35 14.19
C ALA A 12 -26.82 -15.50 12.71
N ARG A 13 -27.22 -14.53 11.88
CA ARG A 13 -26.89 -14.52 10.44
C ARG A 13 -25.39 -14.31 10.26
N PRO A 14 -24.72 -15.03 9.33
CA PRO A 14 -23.30 -14.87 9.09
C PRO A 14 -22.99 -13.44 8.64
N VAL A 15 -22.09 -12.78 9.37
CA VAL A 15 -21.63 -11.42 9.06
C VAL A 15 -20.91 -11.47 7.70
N LYS A 16 -21.43 -10.74 6.71
CA LYS A 16 -20.79 -10.66 5.38
C LYS A 16 -19.40 -10.04 5.55
N ARG A 17 -18.36 -10.86 5.46
CA ARG A 17 -16.95 -10.42 5.49
C ARG A 17 -16.58 -9.77 4.16
N TRP A 18 -17.00 -8.52 3.94
CA TRP A 18 -16.74 -7.75 2.71
C TRP A 18 -15.26 -7.73 2.31
N VAL A 19 -14.34 -7.74 3.28
CA VAL A 19 -12.89 -7.82 3.04
C VAL A 19 -12.49 -9.09 2.28
N ARG A 20 -13.24 -10.20 2.41
CA ARG A 20 -12.94 -11.48 1.74
C ARG A 20 -13.10 -11.41 0.22
N THR A 21 -13.81 -10.41 -0.31
CA THR A 21 -14.05 -10.24 -1.75
C THR A 21 -13.16 -9.17 -2.38
N VAL A 22 -12.33 -8.46 -1.60
CA VAL A 22 -11.45 -7.42 -2.14
C VAL A 22 -10.18 -8.07 -2.70
N THR A 23 -10.07 -8.10 -4.02
CA THR A 23 -8.88 -8.61 -4.75
C THR A 23 -7.99 -7.48 -5.29
N THR A 24 -8.30 -6.23 -4.94
CA THR A 24 -7.65 -5.06 -5.53
C THR A 24 -6.18 -4.96 -5.16
N ASP A 25 -5.30 -5.32 -6.09
CA ASP A 25 -3.87 -5.05 -5.97
C ASP A 25 -3.60 -3.56 -6.23
N SER A 26 -2.92 -2.91 -5.29
CA SER A 26 -2.60 -1.48 -5.39
C SER A 26 -1.13 -1.27 -5.78
N THR A 27 -0.23 -2.06 -5.19
CA THR A 27 1.22 -1.99 -5.42
C THR A 27 1.90 -3.27 -4.94
N ALA A 28 2.68 -3.93 -5.81
CA ALA A 28 3.43 -5.16 -5.50
C ALA A 28 4.95 -4.97 -5.78
N PRO A 29 5.71 -4.31 -4.89
CA PRO A 29 7.12 -4.07 -5.11
C PRO A 29 7.93 -5.38 -5.01
N PRO A 30 8.93 -5.61 -5.90
CA PRO A 30 9.79 -6.77 -5.81
C PRO A 30 10.59 -6.79 -4.50
N ARG A 31 10.96 -7.99 -4.05
CA ARG A 31 11.76 -8.16 -2.83
C ARG A 31 13.06 -7.36 -2.92
N GLY A 32 13.41 -6.68 -1.83
CA GLY A 32 14.62 -5.87 -1.74
C GLY A 32 14.56 -4.54 -2.51
N LEU A 33 13.42 -4.13 -3.06
CA LEU A 33 13.35 -2.85 -3.78
C LEU A 33 13.84 -1.66 -2.93
N PHE A 34 13.40 -1.58 -1.67
CA PHE A 34 13.72 -0.46 -0.79
C PHE A 34 15.18 -0.41 -0.31
N THR A 35 16.00 -1.41 -0.64
CA THR A 35 17.45 -1.39 -0.41
C THR A 35 18.23 -0.87 -1.61
N LYS A 36 17.60 -0.70 -2.78
CA LYS A 36 18.21 -0.15 -4.00
C LYS A 36 18.35 1.37 -3.94
N ASP A 37 19.01 1.98 -4.92
CA ASP A 37 19.17 3.44 -4.99
C ASP A 37 17.83 4.16 -5.26
N GLY A 38 17.77 5.46 -4.92
CA GLY A 38 16.54 6.23 -5.04
C GLY A 38 15.97 6.32 -6.47
N ARG A 39 16.81 6.32 -7.51
CA ARG A 39 16.34 6.35 -8.91
C ARG A 39 15.68 5.03 -9.29
N THR A 40 16.28 3.91 -8.90
CA THR A 40 15.70 2.59 -9.12
C THR A 40 14.37 2.44 -8.38
N ILE A 41 14.29 2.85 -7.11
CA ILE A 41 13.03 2.83 -6.35
C ILE A 41 11.95 3.65 -7.06
N ALA A 42 12.25 4.88 -7.46
CA ALA A 42 11.30 5.77 -8.13
C ALA A 42 10.79 5.17 -9.45
N ARG A 43 11.68 4.69 -10.33
CA ARG A 43 11.31 4.09 -11.63
C ARG A 43 10.42 2.86 -11.45
N VAL A 44 10.77 1.97 -10.52
CA VAL A 44 10.03 0.74 -10.29
C VAL A 44 8.64 1.04 -9.72
N LEU A 45 8.53 1.91 -8.72
CA LEU A 45 7.23 2.27 -8.12
C LEU A 45 6.35 3.11 -9.05
N ALA A 46 6.95 3.87 -9.97
CA ALA A 46 6.19 4.62 -10.99
C ALA A 46 5.61 3.74 -12.10
N SER A 47 6.13 2.53 -12.28
CA SER A 47 5.64 1.62 -13.32
C SER A 47 4.25 1.08 -13.00
N ARG A 48 3.33 1.11 -13.97
CA ARG A 48 2.01 0.47 -13.86
C ARG A 48 2.08 -1.04 -13.66
N ARG A 49 3.20 -1.68 -14.03
CA ARG A 49 3.44 -3.10 -13.76
C ARG A 49 3.54 -3.40 -12.26
N VAL A 50 4.12 -2.48 -11.49
CA VAL A 50 4.31 -2.63 -10.04
C VAL A 50 3.21 -1.91 -9.27
N SER A 51 2.71 -0.80 -9.79
CA SER A 51 1.65 0.01 -9.22
C SER A 51 0.49 0.11 -10.22
N PRO A 52 -0.40 -0.90 -10.32
CA PRO A 52 -1.47 -0.92 -11.32
C PRO A 52 -2.37 0.31 -11.32
N LYS A 53 -2.54 0.94 -10.15
CA LYS A 53 -3.31 2.19 -9.96
C LYS A 53 -2.53 3.47 -10.30
N GLY A 54 -1.39 3.34 -10.97
CA GLY A 54 -0.52 4.45 -11.36
C GLY A 54 0.49 4.86 -10.29
N ILE A 55 1.30 5.86 -10.64
CA ILE A 55 2.44 6.32 -9.84
C ILE A 55 2.05 6.74 -8.43
N THR A 56 0.86 7.30 -8.23
CA THR A 56 0.40 7.76 -6.92
C THR A 56 0.22 6.58 -5.95
N SER A 57 -0.15 5.40 -6.45
CA SER A 57 -0.21 4.19 -5.64
C SER A 57 1.18 3.72 -5.20
N GLY A 58 2.15 3.77 -6.12
CA GLY A 58 3.55 3.53 -5.79
C GLY A 58 4.10 4.54 -4.79
N PHE A 59 3.73 5.81 -4.93
CA PHE A 59 4.15 6.88 -4.02
C PHE A 59 3.62 6.66 -2.60
N ARG A 60 2.35 6.25 -2.46
CA ARG A 60 1.79 5.86 -1.16
C ARG A 60 2.56 4.70 -0.55
N MET A 61 2.99 3.73 -1.36
CA MET A 61 3.81 2.61 -0.90
C MET A 61 5.19 3.08 -0.38
N LEU A 62 5.83 4.03 -1.07
CA LEU A 62 7.07 4.64 -0.60
C LEU A 62 6.88 5.37 0.74
N LEU A 63 5.82 6.17 0.87
CA LEU A 63 5.52 6.87 2.12
C LEU A 63 5.22 5.92 3.27
N PHE A 64 4.45 4.85 3.02
CA PHE A 64 4.21 3.78 3.98
C PHE A 64 5.52 3.15 4.45
N PHE A 65 6.44 2.88 3.53
CA PHE A 65 7.74 2.31 3.90
C PHE A 65 8.53 3.28 4.78
N ILE A 66 8.68 4.54 4.38
CA ILE A 66 9.43 5.54 5.15
C ILE A 66 8.85 5.74 6.56
N ASN A 67 7.52 5.79 6.68
CA ASN A 67 6.86 6.17 7.93
C ASN A 67 6.56 4.98 8.85
N ARG A 68 6.39 3.77 8.30
CA ARG A 68 5.88 2.62 9.06
C ARG A 68 6.73 1.37 8.94
N ALA A 69 7.01 0.90 7.71
CA ALA A 69 7.72 -0.38 7.54
C ALA A 69 9.24 -0.28 7.71
N GLY A 70 9.82 0.88 7.45
CA GLY A 70 11.24 1.20 7.57
C GLY A 70 11.64 1.63 8.97
N ARG A 71 11.34 0.83 9.99
CA ARG A 71 11.84 1.07 11.35
C ARG A 71 13.35 0.82 11.38
N GLY A 72 14.10 1.70 12.06
CA GLY A 72 15.55 1.54 12.22
C GLY A 72 16.38 1.86 10.97
N LEU A 73 15.84 2.60 10.00
CA LEU A 73 16.62 3.02 8.82
C LEU A 73 17.80 3.92 9.22
N THR A 74 18.98 3.60 8.70
CA THR A 74 20.15 4.51 8.82
C THR A 74 19.87 5.83 8.12
N ARG A 75 20.60 6.89 8.52
CA ARG A 75 20.47 8.22 7.89
C ARG A 75 20.70 8.17 6.38
N ALA A 76 21.73 7.43 5.95
CA ALA A 76 22.03 7.24 4.53
C ALA A 76 20.87 6.54 3.80
N ARG A 77 20.29 5.50 4.41
CA ARG A 77 19.18 4.76 3.81
C ARG A 77 17.92 5.62 3.69
N ARG A 78 17.65 6.44 4.70
CA ARG A 78 16.56 7.43 4.69
C ARG A 78 16.77 8.49 3.61
N ALA A 79 18.01 8.97 3.43
CA ALA A 79 18.33 9.95 2.39
C ALA A 79 18.01 9.41 0.98
N GLU A 80 18.32 8.15 0.71
CA GLU A 80 17.96 7.53 -0.58
C GLU A 80 16.45 7.41 -0.80
N LEU A 81 15.69 7.06 0.23
CA LEU A 81 14.23 6.99 0.13
C LEU A 81 13.62 8.38 -0.09
N LEU A 82 14.22 9.42 0.49
CA LEU A 82 13.84 10.81 0.24
C LEU A 82 14.22 11.26 -1.18
N ARG A 83 15.37 10.81 -1.72
CA ARG A 83 15.69 11.01 -3.14
C ARG A 83 14.61 10.41 -4.05
N ALA A 84 14.19 9.17 -3.77
CA ALA A 84 13.11 8.52 -4.49
C ALA A 84 11.81 9.34 -4.40
N LYS A 85 11.48 9.85 -3.21
CA LYS A 85 10.29 10.69 -2.97
C LYS A 85 10.30 11.92 -3.88
N THR A 86 11.40 12.67 -3.93
CA THR A 86 11.52 13.86 -4.77
C THR A 86 11.36 13.54 -6.25
N LEU A 87 11.99 12.46 -6.72
CA LEU A 87 11.86 12.02 -8.13
C LEU A 87 10.42 11.65 -8.48
N MET A 88 9.74 10.91 -7.61
CA MET A 88 8.33 10.54 -7.84
C MET A 88 7.41 11.75 -7.80
N GLN A 89 7.66 12.75 -6.94
CA GLN A 89 6.91 14.01 -6.93
C GLN A 89 7.04 14.76 -8.26
N ALA A 90 8.26 14.82 -8.82
CA ALA A 90 8.48 15.42 -10.13
C ALA A 90 7.69 14.66 -11.22
N MET A 91 7.78 13.32 -11.24
CA MET A 91 7.03 12.49 -12.19
C MET A 91 5.50 12.67 -12.07
N ILE A 92 4.97 12.76 -10.84
CA ILE A 92 3.54 13.05 -10.61
C ILE A 92 3.17 14.43 -11.16
N ALA A 93 4.01 15.44 -10.95
CA ALA A 93 3.77 16.78 -11.48
C ALA A 93 3.79 16.81 -13.01
N GLU A 94 4.68 16.04 -13.65
CA GLU A 94 4.71 15.86 -15.11
C GLU A 94 3.46 15.13 -15.61
N GLU A 95 3.03 14.04 -14.95
CA GLU A 95 1.84 13.28 -15.35
C GLU A 95 0.57 14.15 -15.27
N ARG A 96 0.44 14.94 -14.20
CA ARG A 96 -0.64 15.93 -14.03
C ARG A 96 -0.62 17.01 -15.11
N ARG A 97 0.57 17.52 -15.48
CA ARG A 97 0.71 18.50 -16.57
C ARG A 97 0.37 17.89 -17.93
N ALA A 98 0.69 16.62 -18.13
CA ALA A 98 0.38 15.90 -19.35
C ALA A 98 -1.08 15.43 -19.45
N GLY A 99 -1.91 15.67 -18.44
CA GLY A 99 -3.33 15.28 -18.42
C GLY A 99 -3.56 13.76 -18.42
N ARG A 100 -2.62 12.99 -17.85
CA ARG A 100 -2.67 11.52 -17.80
C ARG A 100 -3.03 10.96 -16.44
#